data_AF-A0A7C2SMH1-F1
#
_entry.id   AF-A0A7C2SMH1-F1
#
_cell.length_a   1.000
_cell.length_b   1.000
_cell.length_c   1.000
_cell.angle_alpha   90.00
_cell.angle_beta   90.00
_cell.angle_gamma   90.00
#
_symmetry.space_group_name_H-M   'P 1'
#
loop_
_entity.id
_entity.type
_entity.pdbx_description
1 polymer ?
#
loop_
_entity_poly.entity_id
_entity_poly.type
_entity_poly.pdbx_seq_one_letter_code
_entity_poly.pdbx_strand_id
1 'polypeptide(L)'
;MKKYFKYLFAFSIVLIFYSCDQEISKSPSEPEPHKGAILVNSTPESFKIYLDGRFTGRFTPDNVPFIETTLHEIKLKKDLWKDTSIVVEASEENPPLVEINYLFNKSMCGSISFNSSPQGAEVYLNDSSLNVTTPAVVSGLLPGRYKVRYILPEHRANEAVVSVRSSQTSNINIALKDTSLWVDYHKLTVPLPSNNITTVAVDENDVVWIGTADKGIVKHKGKSWELITVANSILPNNHIENIFVDRENNKWIGTQGGLVKLQDPNSMTVYTMSNSNLVNNTINTIAQDDAGSIWIGTPSGLLKLDGVPPFTLYNYSNTNLPRKPVNVVMPISANDIWVAIDSFVTRFDGNKFEFFNPHSEIQNPFVKSYDIPNTQISGMGIAENGELWACFTPQSVKANGVLKVLTGGIGVFDGTNWTSVLISGNTNSINDLYIGKDGLIWVSSANGLFKYYDLYRSTAYRPLNSGILSLKVNAVAEDSFGNLWIATTDGLSKYKKYLDTD
;
A
#
# COMPACT_ATOMS: atom_id res chain seq x y z
N MET A 1 0.03 45.39 -113.45
CA MET A 1 0.80 44.13 -113.37
C MET A 1 -0.01 43.09 -112.59
N LYS A 2 -0.65 42.16 -113.31
CA LYS A 2 -0.80 40.70 -113.06
C LYS A 2 -1.01 40.21 -111.61
N LYS A 3 -1.90 39.28 -111.24
CA LYS A 3 -2.89 38.33 -111.85
C LYS A 3 -3.55 37.66 -110.60
N TYR A 4 -4.81 37.24 -110.50
CA TYR A 4 -5.50 36.03 -111.04
C TYR A 4 -6.94 36.05 -110.43
N PHE A 5 -8.04 35.99 -111.21
CA PHE A 5 -8.91 34.81 -111.49
C PHE A 5 -9.52 34.13 -110.22
N LYS A 6 -10.84 33.84 -110.04
CA LYS A 6 -11.84 33.20 -110.93
C LYS A 6 -13.24 33.10 -110.20
N TYR A 7 -14.35 33.38 -110.91
CA TYR A 7 -15.77 32.91 -110.85
C TYR A 7 -16.45 32.47 -109.52
N LEU A 8 -17.59 33.06 -109.08
CA LEU A 8 -19.02 32.91 -109.50
C LEU A 8 -19.73 31.69 -108.85
N PHE A 9 -20.73 31.92 -107.96
CA PHE A 9 -22.01 31.18 -107.89
C PHE A 9 -22.96 31.82 -106.86
N ALA A 10 -24.22 32.03 -107.26
CA ALA A 10 -25.31 32.55 -106.45
C ALA A 10 -26.12 31.40 -105.83
N PHE A 11 -26.67 31.59 -104.62
CA PHE A 11 -27.89 30.88 -104.18
C PHE A 11 -28.61 31.71 -103.09
N SER A 12 -29.87 32.06 -103.37
CA SER A 12 -30.78 32.75 -102.46
C SER A 12 -31.35 31.78 -101.42
N ILE A 13 -31.41 32.18 -100.15
CA ILE A 13 -32.21 31.52 -99.11
C ILE A 13 -33.00 32.58 -98.35
N VAL A 14 -34.33 32.42 -98.40
CA VAL A 14 -35.35 33.19 -97.69
C VAL A 14 -35.32 32.79 -96.21
N LEU A 15 -35.20 33.77 -95.30
CA LEU A 15 -35.32 33.58 -93.86
C LEU A 15 -36.59 34.27 -93.36
N ILE A 16 -37.51 33.44 -92.87
CA ILE A 16 -38.79 33.79 -92.25
C ILE A 16 -38.51 34.22 -90.81
N PHE A 17 -38.87 35.44 -90.42
CA PHE A 17 -38.85 35.85 -89.02
C PHE A 17 -40.11 35.32 -88.31
N TYR A 18 -39.92 34.28 -87.48
CA TYR A 18 -40.92 33.86 -86.49
C TYR A 18 -40.82 34.77 -85.26
N SER A 19 -41.97 35.32 -84.86
CA SER A 19 -42.21 35.98 -83.57
C SER A 19 -41.91 35.01 -82.43
N CYS A 20 -41.06 35.42 -81.47
CA CYS A 20 -40.74 34.67 -80.27
C CYS A 20 -41.33 35.42 -79.07
N ASP A 21 -42.48 34.99 -78.58
CA ASP A 21 -43.01 35.42 -77.28
C ASP A 21 -42.19 34.74 -76.17
N GLN A 22 -41.55 35.52 -75.31
CA GLN A 22 -40.91 35.01 -74.10
C GLN A 22 -41.98 34.83 -73.01
N GLU A 23 -42.27 33.59 -72.64
CA GLU A 23 -42.94 33.28 -71.38
C GLU A 23 -41.99 33.56 -70.21
N ILE A 24 -42.32 34.53 -69.36
CA ILE A 24 -41.61 34.79 -68.11
C ILE A 24 -42.11 33.78 -67.09
N SER A 25 -41.31 32.74 -66.82
CA SER A 25 -41.51 31.82 -65.70
C SER A 25 -41.39 32.60 -64.39
N LYS A 26 -42.51 32.81 -63.68
CA LYS A 26 -42.45 33.23 -62.27
C LYS A 26 -42.05 32.03 -61.45
N SER A 27 -40.89 32.09 -60.81
CA SER A 27 -40.54 31.19 -59.71
C SER A 27 -41.72 31.18 -58.70
N PRO A 28 -42.16 30.02 -58.20
CA PRO A 28 -43.21 29.99 -57.18
C PRO A 28 -42.79 30.88 -56.00
N SER A 29 -43.75 31.63 -55.45
CA SER A 29 -43.52 32.46 -54.26
C SER A 29 -42.90 31.59 -53.16
N GLU A 30 -41.77 32.04 -52.62
CA GLU A 30 -41.12 31.37 -51.49
C GLU A 30 -42.18 31.17 -50.39
N PRO A 31 -42.36 29.93 -49.88
CA PRO A 31 -43.35 29.68 -48.85
C PRO A 31 -43.11 30.60 -47.66
N GLU A 32 -44.17 31.13 -47.05
CA GLU A 32 -44.00 32.00 -45.89
C GLU A 32 -43.17 31.26 -44.82
N PRO A 33 -42.14 31.92 -44.25
CA PRO A 33 -41.36 31.31 -43.20
C PRO A 33 -42.28 30.93 -42.05
N HIS A 34 -42.10 29.72 -41.52
CA HIS A 34 -42.85 29.29 -40.34
C HIS A 34 -42.67 30.30 -39.22
N LYS A 35 -43.71 30.54 -38.41
CA LYS A 35 -43.71 31.62 -37.41
C LYS A 35 -43.59 31.11 -35.97
N GLY A 36 -43.64 29.79 -35.77
CA GLY A 36 -43.46 29.18 -34.45
C GLY A 36 -42.03 29.25 -33.95
N ALA A 37 -41.87 29.22 -32.63
CA ALA A 37 -40.59 29.16 -31.96
C ALA A 37 -40.64 28.28 -30.69
N ILE A 38 -39.47 27.85 -30.22
CA ILE A 38 -39.29 27.14 -28.94
C ILE A 38 -38.09 27.76 -28.23
N LEU A 39 -38.24 28.07 -26.94
CA LEU A 39 -37.14 28.53 -26.07
C LEU A 39 -36.53 27.31 -25.36
N VAL A 40 -35.22 27.15 -25.40
CA VAL A 40 -34.55 25.98 -24.82
C VAL A 40 -33.40 26.39 -23.91
N ASN A 41 -33.55 26.11 -22.61
CA ASN A 41 -32.59 26.41 -21.56
C ASN A 41 -32.07 25.13 -20.91
N SER A 42 -30.79 25.12 -20.54
CA SER A 42 -30.23 24.04 -19.73
C SER A 42 -29.23 24.53 -18.69
N THR A 43 -29.16 23.83 -17.55
CA THR A 43 -28.12 24.03 -16.54
C THR A 43 -27.35 22.72 -16.34
N PRO A 44 -26.05 22.62 -16.68
CA PRO A 44 -25.23 23.67 -17.28
C PRO A 44 -25.61 23.95 -18.74
N GLU A 45 -25.18 25.10 -19.25
CA GLU A 45 -25.45 25.57 -20.61
C GLU A 45 -24.60 24.83 -21.68
N SER A 46 -24.73 25.26 -22.93
CA SER A 46 -23.95 24.82 -24.09
C SER A 46 -24.22 23.39 -24.56
N PHE A 47 -25.46 22.91 -24.47
CA PHE A 47 -25.89 21.68 -25.14
C PHE A 47 -26.26 21.98 -26.58
N LYS A 48 -25.79 21.15 -27.52
CA LYS A 48 -26.21 21.21 -28.93
C LYS A 48 -27.70 20.90 -29.01
N ILE A 49 -28.43 21.78 -29.70
CA ILE A 49 -29.88 21.63 -29.90
C ILE A 49 -30.11 20.92 -31.24
N TYR A 50 -30.80 19.79 -31.21
CA TYR A 50 -31.29 19.11 -32.40
C TYR A 50 -32.81 19.22 -32.45
N LEU A 51 -33.35 19.59 -33.61
CA LEU A 51 -34.78 19.62 -33.90
C LEU A 51 -35.07 18.51 -34.91
N ASP A 52 -35.93 17.55 -34.54
CA ASP A 52 -36.32 16.39 -35.36
C ASP A 52 -35.11 15.65 -35.96
N GLY A 53 -34.09 15.44 -35.12
CA GLY A 53 -32.86 14.75 -35.49
C GLY A 53 -31.82 15.58 -36.26
N ARG A 54 -32.11 16.84 -36.61
CA ARG A 54 -31.17 17.74 -37.29
C ARG A 54 -30.55 18.74 -36.33
N PHE A 55 -29.23 18.90 -36.37
CA PHE A 55 -28.54 19.91 -35.57
C PHE A 55 -28.92 21.30 -36.08
N THR A 56 -29.41 22.17 -35.19
CA THR A 56 -29.89 23.50 -35.58
C THR A 56 -28.77 24.53 -35.74
N GLY A 57 -27.52 24.17 -35.41
CA GLY A 57 -26.41 25.13 -35.31
C GLY A 57 -26.37 25.88 -33.98
N ARG A 58 -27.34 25.62 -33.08
CA ARG A 58 -27.55 26.36 -31.83
C ARG A 58 -27.16 25.57 -30.59
N PHE A 59 -26.92 26.29 -29.51
CA PHE A 59 -26.56 25.74 -28.20
C PHE A 59 -27.41 26.37 -27.11
N THR A 60 -27.82 25.63 -26.09
CA THR A 60 -28.55 26.20 -24.96
C THR A 60 -27.71 27.25 -24.21
N PRO A 61 -28.32 28.31 -23.66
CA PRO A 61 -29.71 28.74 -23.88
C PRO A 61 -29.86 29.40 -25.26
N ASP A 62 -30.92 29.08 -25.99
CA ASP A 62 -31.24 29.75 -27.27
C ASP A 62 -32.74 29.72 -27.58
N ASN A 63 -33.15 30.61 -28.48
CA ASN A 63 -34.43 30.58 -29.17
C ASN A 63 -34.26 29.84 -30.51
N VAL A 64 -35.11 28.85 -30.76
CA VAL A 64 -35.16 28.14 -32.04
C VAL A 64 -36.37 28.65 -32.84
N PRO A 65 -36.19 29.61 -33.76
CA PRO A 65 -37.28 30.20 -34.54
C PRO A 65 -37.57 29.39 -35.80
N PHE A 66 -38.62 29.79 -36.52
CA PHE A 66 -39.03 29.28 -37.83
C PHE A 66 -39.42 27.80 -37.84
N ILE A 67 -40.19 27.40 -36.83
CA ILE A 67 -40.69 26.04 -36.63
C ILE A 67 -42.18 25.98 -36.98
N GLU A 68 -42.61 24.91 -37.62
CA GLU A 68 -44.04 24.62 -37.83
C GLU A 68 -44.74 24.45 -36.47
N THR A 69 -45.97 24.95 -36.30
CA THR A 69 -46.68 24.90 -35.01
C THR A 69 -47.30 23.51 -34.80
N THR A 70 -46.45 22.49 -34.66
CA THR A 70 -46.81 21.09 -34.39
C THR A 70 -45.90 20.51 -33.29
N LEU A 71 -46.04 19.21 -32.98
CA LEU A 71 -45.14 18.52 -32.07
C LEU A 71 -43.79 18.25 -32.72
N HIS A 72 -42.71 18.68 -32.07
CA HIS A 72 -41.34 18.47 -32.50
C HIS A 72 -40.50 17.79 -31.41
N GLU A 73 -39.55 16.93 -31.81
CA GLU A 73 -38.55 16.38 -30.89
C GLU A 73 -37.39 17.35 -30.76
N ILE A 74 -37.18 17.86 -29.55
CA ILE A 74 -35.94 18.54 -29.14
C ILE A 74 -35.01 17.52 -28.51
N LYS A 75 -33.84 17.31 -29.10
CA LYS A 75 -32.79 16.45 -28.57
C LYS A 75 -31.56 17.28 -28.20
N LEU A 76 -31.19 17.25 -26.92
CA LEU A 76 -30.01 17.94 -26.40
C LEU A 76 -28.84 16.98 -26.27
N LYS A 77 -27.69 17.39 -26.81
CA LYS A 77 -26.44 16.61 -26.78
C LYS A 77 -25.26 17.45 -26.30
N LYS A 78 -24.45 16.90 -25.41
CA LYS A 78 -23.18 17.48 -24.97
C LYS A 78 -22.17 16.37 -24.73
N ASP A 79 -20.90 16.60 -25.06
CA ASP A 79 -19.87 15.57 -24.93
C ASP A 79 -19.80 15.01 -23.50
N LEU A 80 -19.71 13.68 -23.36
CA LEU A 80 -19.77 12.91 -22.11
C LEU A 80 -21.13 12.86 -21.39
N TRP A 81 -22.10 13.71 -21.75
CA TRP A 81 -23.44 13.72 -21.17
C TRP A 81 -24.37 12.72 -21.88
N LYS A 82 -25.34 12.18 -21.16
CA LYS A 82 -26.42 11.39 -21.76
C LYS A 82 -27.35 12.29 -22.56
N ASP A 83 -27.65 11.89 -23.79
CA ASP A 83 -28.62 12.58 -24.65
C ASP A 83 -29.98 12.70 -23.94
N THR A 84 -30.65 13.85 -24.11
CA THR A 84 -32.00 14.09 -23.57
C THR A 84 -32.95 14.43 -24.70
N SER A 85 -34.07 13.73 -24.79
CA SER A 85 -35.15 13.99 -25.76
C SER A 85 -36.39 14.49 -25.05
N ILE A 86 -37.00 15.54 -25.59
CA ILE A 86 -38.27 16.10 -25.14
C ILE A 86 -39.12 16.36 -26.37
N VAL A 87 -40.42 16.08 -26.30
CA VAL A 87 -41.38 16.46 -27.34
C VAL A 87 -42.14 17.68 -26.85
N VAL A 88 -42.21 18.71 -27.69
CA VAL A 88 -42.85 19.99 -27.37
C VAL A 88 -43.56 20.54 -28.60
N GLU A 89 -44.68 21.23 -28.38
CA GLU A 89 -45.46 21.86 -29.44
C GLU A 89 -45.01 23.30 -29.66
N ALA A 90 -44.53 23.66 -30.84
CA ALA A 90 -44.08 25.02 -31.13
C ALA A 90 -45.26 26.00 -31.23
N SER A 91 -45.03 27.26 -30.83
CA SER A 91 -46.07 28.30 -30.85
C SER A 91 -45.50 29.64 -31.35
N GLU A 92 -46.32 30.39 -32.08
CA GLU A 92 -46.01 31.75 -32.55
C GLU A 92 -46.30 32.79 -31.45
N GLU A 93 -47.48 32.71 -30.81
CA GLU A 93 -47.93 33.70 -29.82
C GLU A 93 -47.26 33.53 -28.46
N ASN A 94 -47.04 32.29 -28.03
CA ASN A 94 -46.44 31.97 -26.73
C ASN A 94 -45.45 30.80 -26.84
N PRO A 95 -44.23 31.05 -27.35
CA PRO A 95 -43.21 30.01 -27.48
C PRO A 95 -42.97 29.27 -26.17
N PRO A 96 -43.06 27.93 -26.14
CA PRO A 96 -42.84 27.17 -24.92
C PRO A 96 -41.40 27.26 -24.45
N LEU A 97 -41.21 27.30 -23.13
CA LEU A 97 -39.91 27.20 -22.49
C LEU A 97 -39.61 25.77 -22.08
N VAL A 98 -38.62 25.16 -22.72
CA VAL A 98 -38.02 23.90 -22.31
C VAL A 98 -36.85 24.21 -21.37
N GLU A 99 -37.03 23.96 -20.07
CA GLU A 99 -36.00 24.19 -19.06
C GLU A 99 -35.52 22.86 -18.46
N ILE A 100 -34.23 22.54 -18.65
CA ILE A 100 -33.62 21.31 -18.13
C ILE A 100 -32.50 21.62 -17.15
N ASN A 101 -32.71 21.30 -15.88
CA ASN A 101 -31.64 21.37 -14.89
C ASN A 101 -31.00 19.99 -14.68
N TYR A 102 -29.83 19.79 -15.29
CA TYR A 102 -29.08 18.55 -15.19
C TYR A 102 -28.36 18.37 -13.84
N LEU A 103 -28.13 19.44 -13.08
CA LEU A 103 -27.40 19.39 -11.80
C LEU A 103 -28.16 18.57 -10.74
N PHE A 104 -29.49 18.53 -10.82
CA PHE A 104 -30.33 17.76 -9.90
C PHE A 104 -30.64 16.34 -10.39
N ASN A 105 -30.24 15.99 -11.62
CA ASN A 105 -30.52 14.69 -12.20
C ASN A 105 -29.38 13.71 -11.90
N LYS A 106 -29.53 12.90 -10.85
CA LYS A 106 -28.52 11.90 -10.47
C LYS A 106 -28.17 10.90 -11.59
N SER A 107 -29.06 10.66 -12.55
CA SER A 107 -28.75 9.79 -13.70
C SER A 107 -27.73 10.41 -14.67
N MET A 108 -27.52 11.72 -14.60
CA MET A 108 -26.52 12.42 -15.40
C MET A 108 -25.13 12.31 -14.81
N CYS A 109 -24.99 12.04 -13.52
CA CYS A 109 -23.70 11.87 -12.87
C CYS A 109 -23.05 10.54 -13.26
N GLY A 110 -21.72 10.53 -13.26
CA GLY A 110 -20.92 9.32 -13.32
C GLY A 110 -20.13 9.11 -12.03
N SER A 111 -19.23 8.14 -12.09
CA SER A 111 -18.34 7.77 -11.00
C SER A 111 -16.91 7.56 -11.50
N ILE A 112 -15.93 7.66 -10.60
CA ILE A 112 -14.55 7.27 -10.86
C ILE A 112 -14.16 6.20 -9.85
N SER A 113 -13.55 5.12 -10.34
CA SER A 113 -12.88 4.08 -9.54
C SER A 113 -11.37 4.33 -9.58
N PHE A 114 -10.82 4.72 -8.43
CA PHE A 114 -9.42 5.06 -8.23
C PHE A 114 -8.63 3.88 -7.69
N ASN A 115 -7.61 3.46 -8.42
CA ASN A 115 -6.73 2.37 -8.03
C ASN A 115 -5.27 2.80 -8.19
N SER A 116 -4.41 2.34 -7.28
CA SER A 116 -2.97 2.54 -7.38
C SER A 116 -2.18 1.27 -7.06
N SER A 117 -0.94 1.24 -7.56
CA SER A 117 0.07 0.26 -7.18
C SER A 117 1.33 1.00 -6.69
N PRO A 118 1.70 0.87 -5.40
CA PRO A 118 0.97 0.17 -4.34
C PRO A 118 -0.36 0.88 -3.96
N GLN A 119 -1.23 0.16 -3.22
CA GLN A 119 -2.51 0.69 -2.70
C GLN A 119 -2.29 1.61 -1.49
N GLY A 120 -3.32 2.36 -1.10
CA GLY A 120 -3.28 3.28 0.05
C GLY A 120 -2.95 4.74 -0.28
N ALA A 121 -2.86 5.09 -1.57
CA ALA A 121 -2.54 6.45 -2.00
C ALA A 121 -3.72 7.41 -1.79
N GLU A 122 -3.46 8.60 -1.25
CA GLU A 122 -4.43 9.68 -1.17
C GLU A 122 -4.79 10.21 -2.55
N VAL A 123 -6.07 10.52 -2.76
CA VAL A 123 -6.60 10.95 -4.05
C VAL A 123 -7.08 12.40 -4.00
N TYR A 124 -6.62 13.18 -4.97
CA TYR A 124 -6.99 14.57 -5.19
C TYR A 124 -7.67 14.71 -6.56
N LEU A 125 -8.76 15.47 -6.62
CA LEU A 125 -9.53 15.75 -7.83
C LEU A 125 -9.54 17.25 -8.08
N ASN A 126 -9.00 17.69 -9.22
CA ASN A 126 -8.78 19.10 -9.55
C ASN A 126 -8.15 19.87 -8.37
N ASP A 127 -7.07 19.30 -7.83
CA ASP A 127 -6.28 19.82 -6.71
C ASP A 127 -7.00 19.87 -5.33
N SER A 128 -8.22 19.36 -5.23
CA SER A 128 -8.94 19.22 -3.96
C SER A 128 -8.83 17.80 -3.41
N SER A 129 -8.47 17.65 -2.14
CA SER A 129 -8.45 16.34 -1.47
C SER A 129 -9.86 15.75 -1.44
N LEU A 130 -9.99 14.47 -1.79
CA LEU A 130 -11.23 13.72 -1.62
C LEU A 130 -11.34 13.06 -0.24
N ASN A 131 -10.29 13.12 0.59
CA ASN A 131 -10.18 12.41 1.87
C ASN A 131 -10.46 10.90 1.75
N VAL A 132 -9.99 10.30 0.65
CA VAL A 132 -10.04 8.85 0.41
C VAL A 132 -8.66 8.33 0.03
N THR A 133 -8.42 7.05 0.31
CA THR A 133 -7.22 6.32 -0.11
C THR A 133 -7.58 5.18 -1.05
N THR A 134 -6.71 4.84 -1.99
CA THR A 134 -6.94 3.74 -2.93
C THR A 134 -6.95 2.36 -2.26
N PRO A 135 -7.77 1.40 -2.77
CA PRO A 135 -8.78 1.55 -3.82
C PRO A 135 -10.03 2.28 -3.31
N ALA A 136 -10.59 3.19 -4.11
CA ALA A 136 -11.79 3.96 -3.75
C ALA A 136 -12.69 4.24 -4.95
N VAL A 137 -14.00 4.39 -4.73
CA VAL A 137 -14.96 4.81 -5.76
C VAL A 137 -15.66 6.08 -5.29
N VAL A 138 -15.61 7.15 -6.10
CA VAL A 138 -16.37 8.38 -5.86
C VAL A 138 -17.43 8.53 -6.93
N SER A 139 -18.68 8.73 -6.50
CA SER A 139 -19.86 8.83 -7.36
C SER A 139 -20.49 10.23 -7.28
N GLY A 140 -21.42 10.53 -8.18
CA GLY A 140 -22.12 11.82 -8.19
C GLY A 140 -21.36 12.93 -8.90
N LEU A 141 -20.32 12.59 -9.67
CA LEU A 141 -19.53 13.54 -10.43
C LEU A 141 -20.24 13.93 -11.71
N LEU A 142 -20.30 15.22 -12.02
CA LEU A 142 -20.85 15.68 -13.29
C LEU A 142 -19.99 15.18 -14.46
N PRO A 143 -20.56 14.94 -15.64
CA PRO A 143 -19.77 14.57 -16.80
C PRO A 143 -18.78 15.68 -17.17
N GLY A 144 -17.52 15.28 -17.38
CA GLY A 144 -16.42 16.21 -17.55
C GLY A 144 -15.07 15.51 -17.52
N ARG A 145 -14.01 16.27 -17.78
CA ARG A 145 -12.63 15.79 -17.63
C ARG A 145 -12.08 16.30 -16.30
N TYR A 146 -11.55 15.41 -15.51
CA TYR A 146 -11.01 15.70 -14.18
C TYR A 146 -9.53 15.39 -14.15
N LYS A 147 -8.74 16.30 -13.58
CA LYS A 147 -7.36 16.05 -13.23
C LYS A 147 -7.34 15.27 -11.91
N VAL A 148 -6.73 14.11 -11.90
CA VAL A 148 -6.57 13.26 -10.72
C VAL A 148 -5.10 13.24 -10.35
N ARG A 149 -4.79 13.49 -9.08
CA ARG A 149 -3.44 13.37 -8.52
C ARG A 149 -3.45 12.36 -7.38
N TYR A 150 -2.43 11.51 -7.37
CA TYR A 150 -2.22 10.51 -6.33
C TYR A 150 -0.96 10.85 -5.55
N ILE A 151 -1.06 10.82 -4.23
CA ILE A 151 0.06 11.06 -3.32
C ILE A 151 0.15 9.86 -2.38
N LEU A 152 1.35 9.32 -2.24
CA LEU A 152 1.66 8.27 -1.28
C LEU A 152 3.03 8.60 -0.68
N PRO A 153 3.22 8.47 0.65
CA PRO A 153 4.51 8.70 1.28
C PRO A 153 5.63 7.92 0.58
N GLU A 154 6.79 8.54 0.42
CA GLU A 154 7.98 7.96 -0.22
C GLU A 154 7.78 7.47 -1.65
N HIS A 155 6.75 7.95 -2.34
CA HIS A 155 6.56 7.70 -3.74
C HIS A 155 6.40 9.02 -4.48
N ARG A 156 6.92 9.07 -5.71
CA ARG A 156 6.71 10.22 -6.58
C ARG A 156 5.24 10.33 -6.92
N ALA A 157 4.63 11.46 -6.56
CA ALA A 157 3.25 11.78 -6.92
C ALA A 157 3.05 11.65 -8.45
N ASN A 158 1.87 11.17 -8.85
CA ASN A 158 1.55 10.93 -10.24
C ASN A 158 0.15 11.48 -10.57
N GLU A 159 -0.01 11.97 -11.78
CA GLU A 159 -1.20 12.70 -12.23
C GLU A 159 -1.70 12.17 -13.57
N ALA A 160 -3.01 12.20 -13.76
CA ALA A 160 -3.64 11.82 -15.01
C ALA A 160 -4.98 12.55 -15.17
N VAL A 161 -5.51 12.55 -16.39
CA VAL A 161 -6.84 13.08 -16.69
C VAL A 161 -7.81 11.93 -16.95
N VAL A 162 -8.94 11.92 -16.26
CA VAL A 162 -10.01 10.95 -16.45
C VAL A 162 -11.28 11.64 -16.94
N SER A 163 -11.98 11.04 -17.90
CA SER A 163 -13.28 11.54 -18.35
C SER A 163 -14.39 10.82 -17.59
N VAL A 164 -15.31 11.55 -16.99
CA VAL A 164 -16.54 11.04 -16.37
C VAL A 164 -17.67 11.17 -17.37
N ARG A 165 -18.43 10.08 -17.57
CA ARG A 165 -19.59 10.01 -18.46
C ARG A 165 -20.86 9.72 -17.67
N SER A 166 -22.00 10.22 -18.13
CA SER A 166 -23.28 10.00 -17.45
C SER A 166 -23.58 8.52 -17.24
N SER A 167 -24.00 8.15 -16.01
CA SER A 167 -24.33 6.79 -15.60
C SER A 167 -23.22 5.74 -15.81
N GLN A 168 -21.95 6.16 -15.93
CA GLN A 168 -20.81 5.26 -16.11
C GLN A 168 -19.78 5.43 -14.99
N THR A 169 -19.06 4.34 -14.71
CA THR A 169 -17.88 4.34 -13.83
C THR A 169 -16.62 4.30 -14.68
N SER A 170 -15.83 5.35 -14.62
CA SER A 170 -14.51 5.41 -15.24
C SER A 170 -13.47 4.78 -14.31
N ASN A 171 -12.69 3.83 -14.81
CA ASN A 171 -11.64 3.18 -14.03
C ASN A 171 -10.28 3.83 -14.35
N ILE A 172 -9.54 4.17 -13.31
CA ILE A 172 -8.16 4.67 -13.43
C ILE A 172 -7.24 3.88 -12.51
N ASN A 173 -6.11 3.42 -13.07
CA ASN A 173 -5.09 2.65 -12.39
C ASN A 173 -3.74 3.36 -12.58
N ILE A 174 -3.07 3.73 -11.49
CA ILE A 174 -1.78 4.42 -11.53
C ILE A 174 -0.71 3.64 -10.77
N ALA A 175 0.47 3.48 -11.38
CA ALA A 175 1.66 3.03 -10.67
C ALA A 175 2.39 4.24 -10.09
N LEU A 176 2.75 4.17 -8.81
CA LEU A 176 3.54 5.17 -8.11
C LEU A 176 4.96 4.65 -7.98
N LYS A 177 5.93 5.49 -8.33
CA LYS A 177 7.35 5.12 -8.29
C LYS A 177 7.89 5.35 -6.88
N ASP A 178 8.37 4.29 -6.25
CA ASP A 178 9.13 4.35 -4.99
C ASP A 178 10.33 5.29 -5.14
N THR A 179 10.48 6.22 -4.18
CA THR A 179 11.59 7.18 -4.10
C THR A 179 12.50 6.93 -2.93
N SER A 180 12.29 5.84 -2.17
CA SER A 180 13.19 5.48 -1.09
C SER A 180 14.60 5.12 -1.59
N LEU A 181 15.60 5.41 -0.75
CA LEU A 181 17.01 5.24 -1.09
C LEU A 181 17.54 3.94 -0.47
N TRP A 182 17.81 2.96 -1.33
CA TRP A 182 18.33 1.65 -0.92
C TRP A 182 19.82 1.51 -1.19
N VAL A 183 20.53 0.85 -0.28
CA VAL A 183 21.92 0.43 -0.45
C VAL A 183 22.05 -1.03 -0.07
N ASP A 184 22.62 -1.82 -0.97
CA ASP A 184 22.71 -3.27 -0.81
C ASP A 184 24.14 -3.75 -0.51
N TYR A 185 24.21 -4.70 0.41
CA TYR A 185 25.45 -5.32 0.87
C TYR A 185 25.36 -6.83 0.62
N HIS A 186 26.04 -7.27 -0.42
CA HIS A 186 26.09 -8.67 -0.85
C HIS A 186 27.54 -9.16 -0.81
N LYS A 187 27.77 -10.45 -0.54
CA LYS A 187 29.13 -11.03 -0.43
C LYS A 187 30.02 -10.85 -1.66
N LEU A 188 29.39 -10.60 -2.82
CA LEU A 188 30.09 -10.35 -4.09
C LEU A 188 30.51 -8.88 -4.27
N THR A 189 29.92 -7.96 -3.50
CA THR A 189 30.13 -6.51 -3.66
C THR A 189 30.87 -5.89 -2.48
N VAL A 190 30.76 -6.50 -1.29
CA VAL A 190 31.41 -6.02 -0.07
C VAL A 190 32.05 -7.19 0.70
N PRO A 191 32.95 -6.92 1.68
CA PRO A 191 33.57 -7.93 2.55
C PRO A 191 32.60 -8.62 3.54
N LEU A 192 31.45 -9.06 3.06
CA LEU A 192 30.46 -9.85 3.78
C LEU A 192 30.74 -11.33 3.49
N PRO A 193 30.93 -12.20 4.50
CA PRO A 193 31.35 -13.59 4.30
C PRO A 193 30.20 -14.52 3.88
N SER A 194 28.95 -14.14 4.14
CA SER A 194 27.75 -14.90 3.81
C SER A 194 26.59 -13.97 3.50
N ASN A 195 25.71 -14.38 2.58
CA ASN A 195 24.48 -13.65 2.31
C ASN A 195 23.32 -14.06 3.23
N ASN A 196 23.44 -15.18 3.93
CA ASN A 196 22.33 -15.65 4.76
C ASN A 196 22.41 -14.96 6.13
N ILE A 197 21.81 -13.77 6.20
CA ILE A 197 21.84 -12.91 7.39
C ILE A 197 20.64 -13.24 8.25
N THR A 198 20.86 -13.75 9.45
CA THR A 198 19.81 -14.20 10.37
C THR A 198 19.28 -13.07 11.23
N THR A 199 20.15 -12.12 11.61
CA THR A 199 19.82 -11.06 12.55
C THR A 199 20.73 -9.86 12.32
N VAL A 200 20.27 -8.68 12.73
CA VAL A 200 21.05 -7.45 12.69
C VAL A 200 20.70 -6.59 13.90
N ALA A 201 21.70 -5.93 14.46
CA ALA A 201 21.52 -4.94 15.52
C ALA A 201 22.45 -3.74 15.27
N VAL A 202 22.07 -2.57 15.76
CA VAL A 202 22.92 -1.36 15.71
C VAL A 202 23.20 -0.94 17.14
N ASP A 203 24.48 -0.69 17.44
CA ASP A 203 24.90 -0.24 18.75
C ASP A 203 24.88 1.29 18.90
N GLU A 204 25.10 1.81 20.10
CA GLU A 204 25.02 3.26 20.38
C GLU A 204 26.07 4.09 19.60
N ASN A 205 27.10 3.43 19.04
CA ASN A 205 28.13 4.06 18.23
C ASN A 205 27.88 3.90 16.72
N ASP A 206 26.67 3.52 16.31
CA ASP A 206 26.27 3.20 14.94
C ASP A 206 27.14 2.11 14.28
N VAL A 207 27.67 1.20 15.10
CA VAL A 207 28.27 -0.03 14.57
C VAL A 207 27.14 -1.01 14.29
N VAL A 208 27.11 -1.53 13.07
CA VAL A 208 26.15 -2.55 12.67
C VAL A 208 26.74 -3.92 12.98
N TRP A 209 26.04 -4.68 13.81
CA TRP A 209 26.35 -6.04 14.17
C TRP A 209 25.46 -6.98 13.37
N ILE A 210 26.06 -7.79 12.50
CA ILE A 210 25.37 -8.60 11.52
C ILE A 210 25.61 -10.07 11.86
N GLY A 211 24.56 -10.79 12.23
CA GLY A 211 24.62 -12.23 12.48
C GLY A 211 24.39 -13.02 11.19
N THR A 212 25.19 -14.05 10.97
CA THR A 212 25.05 -14.94 9.80
C THR A 212 24.66 -16.36 10.22
N ALA A 213 24.01 -17.07 9.30
CA ALA A 213 23.63 -18.46 9.53
C ALA A 213 24.83 -19.43 9.57
N ASP A 214 25.99 -19.04 9.05
CA ASP A 214 27.08 -20.00 8.80
C ASP A 214 28.51 -19.44 8.97
N LYS A 215 28.68 -18.13 9.15
CA LYS A 215 30.01 -17.47 9.16
C LYS A 215 30.25 -16.59 10.38
N GLY A 216 29.46 -16.72 11.44
CA GLY A 216 29.62 -15.93 12.66
C GLY A 216 29.06 -14.52 12.53
N ILE A 217 29.73 -13.56 13.17
CA ILE A 217 29.28 -12.17 13.31
C ILE A 217 30.16 -11.27 12.46
N VAL A 218 29.54 -10.31 11.78
CA VAL A 218 30.25 -9.26 11.06
C VAL A 218 29.96 -7.93 11.74
N LYS A 219 31.02 -7.21 12.08
CA LYS A 219 30.96 -5.85 12.61
C LYS A 219 31.25 -4.88 11.47
N HIS A 220 30.34 -3.95 11.24
CA HIS A 220 30.44 -2.99 10.15
C HIS A 220 30.32 -1.55 10.64
N LYS A 221 31.28 -0.70 10.24
CA LYS A 221 31.22 0.76 10.46
C LYS A 221 31.91 1.50 9.31
N GLY A 222 31.15 2.28 8.56
CA GLY A 222 31.67 3.04 7.42
C GLY A 222 32.26 2.13 6.34
N LYS A 223 33.59 2.18 6.14
CA LYS A 223 34.30 1.28 5.21
C LYS A 223 34.88 0.03 5.89
N SER A 224 34.83 -0.03 7.22
CA SER A 224 35.42 -1.12 8.00
C SER A 224 34.49 -2.32 8.08
N TRP A 225 35.05 -3.51 7.92
CA TRP A 225 34.39 -4.80 8.04
C TRP A 225 35.30 -5.72 8.87
N GLU A 226 34.80 -6.23 9.98
CA GLU A 226 35.54 -7.11 10.88
C GLU A 226 34.70 -8.37 11.13
N LEU A 227 35.34 -9.53 11.02
CA LEU A 227 34.70 -10.83 11.12
C LEU A 227 35.07 -11.52 12.44
N ILE A 228 34.06 -11.94 13.20
CA ILE A 228 34.21 -12.67 14.46
C ILE A 228 33.63 -14.07 14.30
N THR A 229 34.46 -15.09 14.52
CA THR A 229 34.14 -16.51 14.31
C THR A 229 34.71 -17.36 15.43
N VAL A 230 34.33 -18.64 15.46
CA VAL A 230 34.96 -19.67 16.31
C VAL A 230 36.48 -19.82 16.07
N ALA A 231 36.99 -19.41 14.90
CA ALA A 231 38.39 -19.62 14.52
C ALA A 231 39.33 -18.50 15.01
N ASN A 232 38.79 -17.32 15.31
CA ASN A 232 39.56 -16.13 15.72
C ASN A 232 39.04 -15.49 17.02
N SER A 233 38.12 -16.14 17.71
CA SER A 233 37.57 -15.69 18.99
C SER A 233 37.10 -16.88 19.82
N ILE A 234 36.57 -16.60 21.02
CA ILE A 234 35.96 -17.64 21.87
C ILE A 234 34.47 -17.85 21.59
N LEU A 235 33.94 -17.33 20.48
CA LEU A 235 32.57 -17.57 20.05
C LEU A 235 32.31 -19.09 20.02
N PRO A 236 31.21 -19.59 20.62
CA PRO A 236 30.98 -21.03 20.73
C PRO A 236 30.44 -21.66 19.45
N ASN A 237 29.83 -20.87 18.55
CA ASN A 237 29.27 -21.36 17.29
C ASN A 237 29.17 -20.22 16.26
N ASN A 238 29.38 -20.53 14.97
CA ASN A 238 29.25 -19.58 13.86
C ASN A 238 27.80 -19.36 13.39
N HIS A 239 26.84 -20.16 13.86
CA HIS A 239 25.42 -19.95 13.61
C HIS A 239 24.86 -18.97 14.64
N ILE A 240 24.58 -17.74 14.19
CA ILE A 240 24.06 -16.67 15.03
C ILE A 240 22.54 -16.63 14.89
N GLU A 241 21.82 -16.74 16.01
CA GLU A 241 20.35 -16.75 16.02
C GLU A 241 19.80 -15.33 16.25
N ASN A 242 20.38 -14.59 17.20
CA ASN A 242 19.91 -13.25 17.56
C ASN A 242 21.05 -12.39 18.13
N ILE A 243 20.96 -11.07 17.94
CA ILE A 243 21.85 -10.08 18.56
C ILE A 243 20.99 -8.99 19.18
N PHE A 244 21.21 -8.73 20.46
CA PHE A 244 20.57 -7.66 21.21
C PHE A 244 21.64 -6.72 21.79
N VAL A 245 21.42 -5.41 21.75
CA VAL A 245 22.30 -4.42 22.37
C VAL A 245 21.61 -3.89 23.63
N ASP A 246 22.25 -4.04 24.78
CA ASP A 246 21.74 -3.49 26.05
C ASP A 246 22.06 -2.00 26.22
N ARG A 247 21.45 -1.35 27.21
CA ARG A 247 21.64 0.09 27.51
C ARG A 247 23.06 0.44 27.98
N GLU A 248 23.86 -0.56 28.33
CA GLU A 248 25.28 -0.40 28.64
C GLU A 248 26.17 -0.67 27.41
N ASN A 249 25.56 -0.76 26.22
CA ASN A 249 26.18 -0.99 24.93
C ASN A 249 26.94 -2.34 24.82
N ASN A 250 26.57 -3.32 25.66
CA ASN A 250 27.00 -4.71 25.51
C ASN A 250 26.15 -5.41 24.45
N LYS A 251 26.77 -6.31 23.70
CA LYS A 251 26.10 -7.12 22.69
C LYS A 251 25.84 -8.48 23.30
N TRP A 252 24.57 -8.84 23.42
CA TRP A 252 24.11 -10.16 23.79
C TRP A 252 23.81 -10.95 22.53
N ILE A 253 24.57 -12.02 22.31
CA ILE A 253 24.54 -12.79 21.06
C ILE A 253 24.08 -14.21 21.38
N GLY A 254 22.92 -14.58 20.84
CA GLY A 254 22.43 -15.95 20.84
C GLY A 254 23.07 -16.74 19.70
N THR A 255 23.61 -17.92 20.03
CA THR A 255 24.16 -18.85 19.05
C THR A 255 23.53 -20.23 19.22
N GLN A 256 23.78 -21.18 18.31
CA GLN A 256 23.43 -22.58 18.55
C GLN A 256 24.30 -23.28 19.61
N GLY A 257 25.36 -22.62 20.09
CA GLY A 257 26.30 -23.15 21.09
C GLY A 257 26.20 -22.53 22.48
N GLY A 258 25.29 -21.57 22.68
CA GLY A 258 25.15 -20.83 23.94
C GLY A 258 24.92 -19.33 23.72
N LEU A 259 24.91 -18.60 24.84
CA LEU A 259 24.76 -17.16 24.90
C LEU A 259 26.14 -16.50 25.08
N VAL A 260 26.37 -15.39 24.39
CA VAL A 260 27.61 -14.62 24.49
C VAL A 260 27.31 -13.19 24.89
N LYS A 261 28.04 -12.66 25.88
CA LYS A 261 28.07 -11.22 26.19
C LYS A 261 29.39 -10.64 25.67
N LEU A 262 29.30 -9.63 24.81
CA LEU A 262 30.44 -8.91 24.26
C LEU A 262 30.40 -7.45 24.73
N GLN A 263 31.29 -7.09 25.65
CA GLN A 263 31.32 -5.75 26.28
C GLN A 263 32.22 -4.79 25.50
N ASP A 264 33.37 -5.28 25.07
CA ASP A 264 34.36 -4.62 24.20
C ASP A 264 34.78 -5.65 23.12
N PRO A 265 35.24 -5.30 21.90
CA PRO A 265 35.85 -6.24 20.96
C PRO A 265 36.79 -7.28 21.58
N ASN A 266 37.46 -6.97 22.69
CA ASN A 266 38.39 -7.87 23.36
C ASN A 266 37.80 -8.60 24.60
N SER A 267 36.58 -8.27 25.02
CA SER A 267 35.97 -8.81 26.24
C SER A 267 34.68 -9.55 25.93
N MET A 268 34.82 -10.85 25.66
CA MET A 268 33.75 -11.78 25.40
C MET A 268 33.59 -12.75 26.59
N THR A 269 32.35 -12.99 27.01
CA THR A 269 32.00 -13.99 28.03
C THR A 269 30.99 -14.96 27.44
N VAL A 270 31.23 -16.26 27.61
CA VAL A 270 30.39 -17.33 27.04
C VAL A 270 29.64 -18.06 28.15
N TYR A 271 28.33 -18.16 27.99
CA TYR A 271 27.41 -18.84 28.88
C TYR A 271 26.82 -20.05 28.16
N THR A 272 26.94 -21.22 28.78
CA THR A 272 26.47 -22.50 28.25
C THR A 272 25.80 -23.31 29.34
N MET A 273 25.12 -24.39 28.94
CA MET A 273 24.56 -25.36 29.90
C MET A 273 25.60 -25.95 30.84
N SER A 274 26.87 -26.03 30.42
CA SER A 274 27.94 -26.65 31.21
C SER A 274 28.64 -25.71 32.18
N ASN A 275 28.52 -24.38 32.01
CA ASN A 275 29.31 -23.43 32.80
C ASN A 275 28.50 -22.37 33.57
N SER A 276 27.21 -22.19 33.27
CA SER A 276 26.47 -21.03 33.79
C SER A 276 25.03 -21.31 34.20
N ASN A 277 24.59 -22.57 34.28
CA ASN A 277 23.20 -22.95 34.53
C ASN A 277 22.20 -22.42 33.49
N LEU A 278 22.69 -22.14 32.27
CA LEU A 278 21.80 -21.93 31.14
C LEU A 278 21.02 -23.24 30.92
N VAL A 279 19.70 -23.17 30.70
CA VAL A 279 18.89 -24.39 30.54
C VAL A 279 18.87 -24.93 29.11
N ASN A 280 19.31 -24.12 28.15
CA ASN A 280 19.37 -24.47 26.75
C ASN A 280 20.43 -23.62 26.04
N ASN A 281 21.26 -24.22 25.20
CA ASN A 281 22.26 -23.48 24.44
C ASN A 281 21.65 -22.68 23.27
N THR A 282 20.47 -23.04 22.79
CA THR A 282 19.74 -22.30 21.75
C THR A 282 18.92 -21.19 22.38
N ILE A 283 19.14 -19.97 21.92
CA ILE A 283 18.48 -18.75 22.40
C ILE A 283 17.53 -18.24 21.31
N ASN A 284 16.25 -18.07 21.66
CA ASN A 284 15.25 -17.59 20.71
C ASN A 284 15.15 -16.06 20.71
N THR A 285 15.26 -15.44 21.89
CA THR A 285 15.02 -14.00 22.08
C THR A 285 15.76 -13.49 23.31
N ILE A 286 16.16 -12.23 23.27
CA ILE A 286 16.89 -11.54 24.33
C ILE A 286 16.32 -10.12 24.45
N ALA A 287 16.05 -9.66 25.66
CA ALA A 287 15.58 -8.30 25.92
C ALA A 287 16.05 -7.81 27.31
N GLN A 288 16.03 -6.49 27.53
CA GLN A 288 16.39 -5.87 28.80
C GLN A 288 15.20 -5.14 29.42
N ASP A 289 14.92 -5.38 30.70
CA ASP A 289 13.93 -4.60 31.46
C ASP A 289 14.49 -3.25 31.94
N ASP A 290 13.64 -2.36 32.45
CA ASP A 290 14.05 -1.02 32.92
C ASP A 290 14.95 -1.03 34.16
N ALA A 291 15.02 -2.14 34.90
CA ALA A 291 15.96 -2.35 36.00
C ALA A 291 17.34 -2.84 35.53
N GLY A 292 17.50 -3.08 34.22
CA GLY A 292 18.75 -3.53 33.61
C GLY A 292 18.91 -5.06 33.55
N SER A 293 17.90 -5.82 34.00
CA SER A 293 17.93 -7.28 33.95
C SER A 293 17.75 -7.79 32.53
N ILE A 294 18.50 -8.85 32.20
CA ILE A 294 18.43 -9.47 30.87
C ILE A 294 17.49 -10.67 30.92
N TRP A 295 16.47 -10.64 30.08
CA TRP A 295 15.50 -11.70 29.91
C TRP A 295 15.80 -12.47 28.63
N ILE A 296 15.77 -13.81 28.73
CA ILE A 296 16.21 -14.70 27.67
C ILE A 296 15.16 -15.79 27.48
N GLY A 297 14.55 -15.81 26.30
CA GLY A 297 13.63 -16.88 25.90
C GLY A 297 14.38 -18.04 25.27
N THR A 298 14.06 -19.27 25.70
CA THR A 298 14.66 -20.49 25.17
C THR A 298 13.59 -21.54 24.85
N PRO A 299 13.92 -22.61 24.11
CA PRO A 299 13.03 -23.75 23.93
C PRO A 299 12.62 -24.45 25.25
N SER A 300 13.36 -24.21 26.34
CA SER A 300 13.20 -24.90 27.63
C SER A 300 12.63 -24.02 28.75
N GLY A 301 12.28 -22.76 28.46
CA GLY A 301 11.70 -21.82 29.41
C GLY A 301 12.29 -20.41 29.29
N LEU A 302 11.87 -19.54 30.21
CA LEU A 302 12.31 -18.16 30.30
C LEU A 302 13.40 -18.04 31.38
N LEU A 303 14.48 -17.33 31.08
CA LEU A 303 15.57 -17.04 32.02
C LEU A 303 15.64 -15.54 32.28
N LYS A 304 16.01 -15.18 33.51
CA LYS A 304 16.35 -13.81 33.92
C LYS A 304 17.78 -13.76 34.47
N LEU A 305 18.53 -12.72 34.11
CA LEU A 305 19.86 -12.44 34.62
C LEU A 305 19.89 -11.06 35.27
N ASP A 306 20.07 -11.02 36.59
CA ASP A 306 20.19 -9.81 37.39
C ASP A 306 21.68 -9.42 37.53
N GLY A 307 22.23 -8.79 36.50
CA GLY A 307 23.63 -8.38 36.43
C GLY A 307 24.59 -9.51 36.04
N VAL A 308 24.92 -10.40 36.97
CA VAL A 308 25.85 -11.54 36.75
C VAL A 308 25.19 -12.87 37.14
N PRO A 309 25.64 -14.02 36.61
CA PRO A 309 25.05 -15.32 36.92
C PRO A 309 25.02 -15.62 38.43
N PRO A 310 24.08 -16.47 38.89
CA PRO A 310 23.30 -17.45 38.12
C PRO A 310 22.07 -16.87 37.39
N PHE A 311 21.60 -17.58 36.36
CA PHE A 311 20.30 -17.29 35.74
C PHE A 311 19.16 -17.83 36.61
N THR A 312 18.10 -17.04 36.75
CA THR A 312 16.84 -17.46 37.36
C THR A 312 15.93 -18.06 36.28
N LEU A 313 15.52 -19.31 36.46
CA LEU A 313 14.64 -20.01 35.52
C LEU A 313 13.17 -19.83 35.90
N TYR A 314 12.34 -19.53 34.91
CA TYR A 314 10.88 -19.53 34.96
C TYR A 314 10.36 -20.60 34.00
N ASN A 315 9.69 -21.62 34.54
CA ASN A 315 9.16 -22.74 33.77
C ASN A 315 7.90 -23.31 34.42
N TYR A 316 7.39 -24.41 33.84
CA TYR A 316 6.19 -25.08 34.36
C TYR A 316 6.28 -25.45 35.84
N SER A 317 7.44 -25.92 36.31
CA SER A 317 7.57 -26.44 37.67
C SER A 317 7.51 -25.38 38.76
N ASN A 318 7.81 -24.12 38.46
CA ASN A 318 7.86 -23.06 39.47
C ASN A 318 6.86 -21.92 39.26
N THR A 319 6.39 -21.73 38.02
CA THR A 319 5.50 -20.60 37.67
C THR A 319 4.31 -21.02 36.81
N ASN A 320 4.14 -22.33 36.57
CA ASN A 320 3.13 -22.88 35.65
C ASN A 320 3.24 -22.34 34.22
N LEU A 321 4.40 -21.80 33.84
CA LEU A 321 4.68 -21.40 32.48
C LEU A 321 4.60 -22.64 31.56
N PRO A 322 3.86 -22.61 30.43
CA PRO A 322 3.66 -23.79 29.59
C PRO A 322 4.98 -24.43 29.15
N ARG A 323 5.02 -25.76 29.04
CA ARG A 323 6.19 -26.52 28.54
C ARG A 323 6.33 -26.40 27.02
N LYS A 324 6.57 -25.19 26.57
CA LYS A 324 6.62 -24.78 25.16
C LYS A 324 7.73 -23.76 24.96
N PRO A 325 8.24 -23.60 23.72
CA PRO A 325 9.27 -22.61 23.43
C PRO A 325 8.81 -21.20 23.76
N VAL A 326 9.67 -20.44 24.43
CA VAL A 326 9.51 -18.98 24.58
C VAL A 326 10.10 -18.34 23.33
N ASN A 327 9.24 -17.70 22.52
CA ASN A 327 9.64 -17.16 21.21
C ASN A 327 9.99 -15.68 21.27
N VAL A 328 9.24 -14.90 22.06
CA VAL A 328 9.43 -13.45 22.17
C VAL A 328 9.34 -13.05 23.65
N VAL A 329 10.21 -12.15 24.07
CA VAL A 329 10.15 -11.50 25.38
C VAL A 329 10.25 -10.00 25.18
N MET A 330 9.33 -9.27 25.77
CA MET A 330 9.20 -7.82 25.65
C MET A 330 8.93 -7.21 27.03
N PRO A 331 9.98 -6.82 27.76
CA PRO A 331 9.86 -6.06 28.99
C PRO A 331 9.35 -4.63 28.73
N ILE A 332 8.29 -4.24 29.42
CA ILE A 332 7.87 -2.84 29.57
C ILE A 332 8.55 -2.23 30.80
N SER A 333 8.55 -2.98 31.90
CA SER A 333 9.26 -2.67 33.14
C SER A 333 9.65 -3.97 33.84
N ALA A 334 10.46 -3.92 34.91
CA ALA A 334 10.90 -5.08 35.67
C ALA A 334 9.74 -5.95 36.20
N ASN A 335 8.56 -5.37 36.36
CA ASN A 335 7.34 -6.03 36.82
C ASN A 335 6.23 -6.03 35.77
N ASP A 336 6.56 -5.80 34.50
CA ASP A 336 5.61 -5.87 33.40
C ASP A 336 6.32 -6.42 32.16
N ILE A 337 6.31 -7.74 32.02
CA ILE A 337 7.00 -8.45 30.95
C ILE A 337 5.99 -9.20 30.11
N TRP A 338 5.90 -8.88 28.82
CA TRP A 338 5.11 -9.64 27.86
C TRP A 338 5.96 -10.75 27.26
N VAL A 339 5.40 -11.95 27.22
CA VAL A 339 6.10 -13.16 26.80
C VAL A 339 5.22 -13.97 25.86
N ALA A 340 5.71 -14.22 24.65
CA ALA A 340 5.09 -15.15 23.72
C ALA A 340 5.63 -16.57 23.91
N ILE A 341 4.71 -17.52 24.04
CA ILE A 341 5.01 -18.92 24.27
C ILE A 341 4.18 -19.75 23.30
N ASP A 342 4.82 -20.32 22.26
CA ASP A 342 4.10 -20.93 21.14
C ASP A 342 3.08 -19.93 20.55
N SER A 343 1.78 -20.15 20.72
CA SER A 343 0.69 -19.25 20.30
C SER A 343 0.07 -18.43 21.44
N PHE A 344 0.57 -18.57 22.67
CA PHE A 344 0.05 -17.86 23.84
C PHE A 344 0.80 -16.55 24.05
N VAL A 345 0.06 -15.50 24.39
CA VAL A 345 0.63 -14.28 24.97
C VAL A 345 0.41 -14.33 26.47
N THR A 346 1.47 -14.09 27.23
CA THR A 346 1.43 -14.05 28.70
C THR A 346 2.08 -12.77 29.20
N ARG A 347 1.59 -12.25 30.34
CA ARG A 347 2.15 -11.08 31.01
C ARG A 347 2.63 -11.48 32.39
N PHE A 348 3.87 -11.14 32.72
CA PHE A 348 4.45 -11.33 34.04
C PHE A 348 4.40 -10.01 34.82
N ASP A 349 3.75 -10.02 35.98
CA ASP A 349 3.54 -8.84 36.83
C ASP A 349 4.62 -8.67 37.94
N GLY A 350 5.73 -9.41 37.84
CA GLY A 350 6.74 -9.53 38.89
C GLY A 350 6.51 -10.69 39.86
N ASN A 351 5.29 -11.22 39.94
CA ASN A 351 4.92 -12.31 40.85
C ASN A 351 4.36 -13.54 40.11
N LYS A 352 3.48 -13.34 39.14
CA LYS A 352 2.75 -14.41 38.43
C LYS A 352 2.65 -14.11 36.93
N PHE A 353 2.36 -15.16 36.16
CA PHE A 353 2.01 -15.05 34.75
C PHE A 353 0.49 -15.06 34.58
N GLU A 354 -0.03 -14.04 33.91
CA GLU A 354 -1.40 -13.95 33.42
C GLU A 354 -1.44 -14.31 31.93
N PHE A 355 -2.48 -15.03 31.50
CA PHE A 355 -2.58 -15.59 30.15
C PHE A 355 -3.64 -14.85 29.34
N PHE A 356 -3.22 -14.30 28.21
CA PHE A 356 -4.07 -13.59 27.26
C PHE A 356 -4.23 -14.49 26.03
N ASN A 357 -5.26 -15.33 26.05
CA ASN A 357 -5.52 -16.22 24.93
C ASN A 357 -6.36 -15.48 23.88
N PRO A 358 -5.91 -15.39 22.61
CA PRO A 358 -6.70 -14.78 21.53
C PRO A 358 -8.10 -15.37 21.33
N HIS A 359 -8.39 -16.55 21.91
CA HIS A 359 -9.65 -17.26 21.74
C HIS A 359 -10.56 -17.28 22.99
N SER A 360 -10.11 -16.89 24.19
CA SER A 360 -10.95 -17.03 25.40
C SER A 360 -11.99 -15.92 25.59
N GLU A 361 -11.89 -14.79 24.87
CA GLU A 361 -12.71 -13.59 25.11
C GLU A 361 -13.56 -13.12 23.91
N ILE A 362 -13.77 -13.93 22.88
CA ILE A 362 -14.67 -13.54 21.79
C ILE A 362 -16.14 -13.74 22.21
N GLN A 363 -16.74 -12.74 22.85
CA GLN A 363 -18.20 -12.69 23.09
C GLN A 363 -18.99 -12.18 21.87
N ASN A 364 -18.34 -11.83 20.76
CA ASN A 364 -18.99 -11.28 19.58
C ASN A 364 -19.40 -12.39 18.58
N PRO A 365 -20.70 -12.69 18.40
CA PRO A 365 -21.17 -13.74 17.50
C PRO A 365 -20.94 -13.45 16.01
N PHE A 366 -20.45 -12.25 15.65
CA PHE A 366 -20.13 -11.87 14.26
C PHE A 366 -18.64 -11.98 13.90
N VAL A 367 -17.74 -12.12 14.89
CA VAL A 367 -16.31 -12.37 14.64
C VAL A 367 -16.07 -13.87 14.74
N LYS A 368 -15.77 -14.53 13.62
CA LYS A 368 -15.48 -15.96 13.63
C LYS A 368 -14.10 -16.15 14.24
N SER A 369 -13.96 -17.09 15.17
CA SER A 369 -12.70 -17.44 15.84
C SER A 369 -11.57 -17.94 14.93
N TYR A 370 -11.78 -17.96 13.61
CA TYR A 370 -10.81 -18.30 12.57
C TYR A 370 -10.10 -17.08 11.97
N ASP A 371 -10.49 -15.85 12.32
CA ASP A 371 -9.97 -14.62 11.69
C ASP A 371 -8.74 -14.01 12.39
N ILE A 372 -8.40 -14.49 13.60
CA ILE A 372 -7.17 -14.10 14.32
C ILE A 372 -6.14 -15.23 14.17
N PRO A 373 -4.93 -14.94 13.65
CA PRO A 373 -3.87 -15.95 13.57
C PRO A 373 -3.58 -16.56 14.94
N ASN A 374 -3.47 -17.88 15.01
CA ASN A 374 -3.41 -18.63 16.28
C ASN A 374 -2.26 -19.63 16.33
N THR A 375 -1.21 -19.32 15.59
CA THR A 375 -0.02 -20.13 15.43
C THR A 375 1.13 -19.59 16.26
N GLN A 376 2.35 -20.09 16.04
CA GLN A 376 3.53 -19.60 16.73
C GLN A 376 3.71 -18.10 16.53
N ILE A 377 3.80 -17.36 17.64
CA ILE A 377 4.16 -15.96 17.63
C ILE A 377 5.66 -15.85 17.40
N SER A 378 6.04 -15.06 16.41
CA SER A 378 7.42 -14.88 15.96
C SER A 378 7.99 -13.50 16.26
N GLY A 379 7.14 -12.49 16.42
CA GLY A 379 7.52 -11.13 16.80
C GLY A 379 6.40 -10.43 17.56
N MET A 380 6.76 -9.50 18.44
CA MET A 380 5.81 -8.65 19.16
C MET A 380 6.38 -7.24 19.33
N GLY A 381 5.51 -6.25 19.39
CA GLY A 381 5.87 -4.86 19.67
C GLY A 381 4.69 -4.10 20.25
N ILE A 382 4.96 -2.99 20.93
CA ILE A 382 3.92 -2.08 21.43
C ILE A 382 3.99 -0.81 20.60
N ALA A 383 2.87 -0.47 19.97
CA ALA A 383 2.74 0.77 19.21
C ALA A 383 2.60 1.98 20.14
N GLU A 384 2.82 3.20 19.63
CA GLU A 384 2.75 4.43 20.43
C GLU A 384 1.39 4.66 21.12
N ASN A 385 0.32 4.13 20.53
CA ASN A 385 -1.03 4.17 21.10
C ASN A 385 -1.23 3.15 22.26
N GLY A 386 -0.21 2.36 22.60
CA GLY A 386 -0.24 1.35 23.65
C GLY A 386 -0.76 -0.01 23.22
N GLU A 387 -1.16 -0.18 21.95
CA GLU A 387 -1.66 -1.46 21.44
C GLU A 387 -0.50 -2.45 21.25
N LEU A 388 -0.75 -3.71 21.63
CA LEU A 388 0.20 -4.79 21.45
C LEU A 388 0.01 -5.43 20.07
N TRP A 389 1.03 -5.32 19.24
CA TRP A 389 1.11 -5.99 17.94
C TRP A 389 1.84 -7.32 18.08
N ALA A 390 1.29 -8.38 17.50
CA ALA A 390 1.92 -9.69 17.44
C ALA A 390 1.88 -10.27 16.03
N CYS A 391 2.98 -10.89 15.65
CA CYS A 391 3.17 -11.56 14.38
C CYS A 391 3.12 -13.07 14.56
N PHE A 392 2.36 -13.74 13.69
CA PHE A 392 2.09 -15.16 13.78
C PHE A 392 2.59 -15.87 12.53
N THR A 393 3.40 -16.91 12.69
CA THR A 393 3.94 -17.70 11.58
C THR A 393 3.01 -18.87 11.22
N PRO A 394 2.66 -19.10 9.94
CA PRO A 394 1.79 -20.19 9.53
C PRO A 394 2.36 -21.54 9.97
N GLN A 395 1.49 -22.44 10.43
CA GLN A 395 1.88 -23.79 10.80
C GLN A 395 1.14 -24.82 9.97
N SER A 396 1.86 -25.85 9.55
CA SER A 396 1.27 -27.05 8.95
C SER A 396 1.14 -28.13 10.01
N VAL A 397 -0.09 -28.45 10.39
CA VAL A 397 -0.39 -29.46 11.41
C VAL A 397 -1.05 -30.66 10.75
N LYS A 398 -0.56 -31.87 11.02
CA LYS A 398 -1.28 -33.09 10.64
C LYS A 398 -2.27 -33.45 11.76
N ALA A 399 -3.56 -33.36 11.49
CA ALA A 399 -4.63 -33.79 12.40
C ALA A 399 -5.41 -34.92 11.74
N ASN A 400 -5.52 -36.08 12.39
CA ASN A 400 -6.24 -37.26 11.89
C ASN A 400 -5.81 -37.69 10.46
N GLY A 401 -4.52 -37.56 10.15
CA GLY A 401 -3.98 -37.91 8.82
C GLY A 401 -4.17 -36.84 7.74
N VAL A 402 -4.89 -35.74 8.03
CA VAL A 402 -5.12 -34.62 7.10
C VAL A 402 -4.19 -33.46 7.45
N LEU A 403 -3.52 -32.90 6.44
CA LEU A 403 -2.71 -31.69 6.59
C LEU A 403 -3.64 -30.47 6.69
N LYS A 404 -3.63 -29.81 7.84
CA LYS A 404 -4.30 -28.53 8.07
C LYS A 404 -3.23 -27.43 8.11
N VAL A 405 -3.35 -26.44 7.23
CA VAL A 405 -2.49 -25.25 7.25
C VAL A 405 -3.21 -24.17 8.05
N LEU A 406 -2.66 -23.82 9.21
CA LEU A 406 -3.11 -22.69 10.02
C LEU A 406 -2.51 -21.41 9.45
N THR A 407 -3.36 -20.41 9.25
CA THR A 407 -2.96 -19.12 8.69
C THR A 407 -2.24 -18.29 9.76
N GLY A 408 -1.01 -17.88 9.46
CA GLY A 408 -0.31 -16.83 10.21
C GLY A 408 -0.89 -15.44 9.90
N GLY A 409 -0.19 -14.39 10.28
CA GLY A 409 -0.59 -13.01 10.01
C GLY A 409 -0.17 -12.05 11.11
N ILE A 410 -0.89 -10.94 11.25
CA ILE A 410 -0.68 -9.94 12.29
C ILE A 410 -1.96 -9.80 13.09
N GLY A 411 -1.84 -9.79 14.42
CA GLY A 411 -2.92 -9.49 15.34
C GLY A 411 -2.54 -8.31 16.23
N VAL A 412 -3.54 -7.53 16.62
CA VAL A 412 -3.40 -6.38 17.51
C VAL A 412 -4.31 -6.56 18.72
N PHE A 413 -3.76 -6.37 19.91
CA PHE A 413 -4.44 -6.50 21.19
C PHE A 413 -4.55 -5.14 21.88
N ASP A 414 -5.78 -4.72 22.16
CA ASP A 414 -6.10 -3.42 22.78
C ASP A 414 -6.12 -3.47 24.33
N GLY A 415 -5.75 -4.61 24.93
CA GLY A 415 -5.89 -4.89 26.35
C GLY A 415 -7.10 -5.75 26.70
N THR A 416 -8.07 -5.88 25.80
CA THR A 416 -9.28 -6.70 25.97
C THR A 416 -9.51 -7.64 24.78
N ASN A 417 -9.40 -7.15 23.55
CA ASN A 417 -9.74 -7.89 22.34
C ASN A 417 -8.57 -7.97 21.37
N TRP A 418 -8.52 -9.08 20.63
CA TRP A 418 -7.63 -9.26 19.50
C TRP A 418 -8.35 -8.91 18.19
N THR A 419 -7.67 -8.18 17.31
CA THR A 419 -8.13 -7.85 15.96
C THR A 419 -7.06 -8.26 14.94
N SER A 420 -7.47 -8.74 13.76
CA SER A 420 -6.51 -9.09 12.70
C SER A 420 -6.23 -7.90 11.79
N VAL A 421 -4.97 -7.79 11.38
CA VAL A 421 -4.50 -6.74 10.47
C VAL A 421 -4.28 -7.34 9.09
N LEU A 422 -4.83 -6.68 8.07
CA LEU A 422 -4.66 -7.10 6.70
C LEU A 422 -3.22 -6.87 6.23
N ILE A 423 -2.67 -7.88 5.56
CA ILE A 423 -1.32 -7.82 5.00
C ILE A 423 -1.41 -7.67 3.49
N SER A 424 -0.84 -6.59 2.98
CA SER A 424 -0.90 -6.27 1.56
C SER A 424 -0.19 -7.36 0.72
N GLY A 425 -0.90 -7.93 -0.26
CA GLY A 425 -0.34 -8.97 -1.14
C GLY A 425 -0.39 -10.40 -0.58
N ASN A 426 -1.36 -10.70 0.30
CA ASN A 426 -1.77 -12.06 0.68
C ASN A 426 -0.66 -12.96 1.27
N THR A 427 0.34 -12.39 1.94
CA THR A 427 1.27 -13.18 2.73
C THR A 427 0.76 -13.32 4.16
N ASN A 428 0.94 -14.50 4.73
CA ASN A 428 0.67 -14.77 6.14
C ASN A 428 1.92 -15.25 6.88
N SER A 429 3.07 -15.34 6.20
CA SER A 429 4.35 -15.80 6.78
C SER A 429 5.15 -14.64 7.31
N ILE A 430 4.95 -14.34 8.59
CA ILE A 430 5.61 -13.23 9.29
C ILE A 430 6.70 -13.76 10.21
N ASN A 431 7.87 -13.13 10.14
CA ASN A 431 9.09 -13.56 10.80
C ASN A 431 9.39 -12.73 12.04
N ASP A 432 9.24 -11.41 11.96
CA ASP A 432 9.57 -10.51 13.07
C ASP A 432 8.87 -9.15 12.90
N LEU A 433 8.85 -8.37 13.98
CA LEU A 433 8.29 -7.02 14.05
C LEU A 433 9.28 -6.08 14.73
N TYR A 434 9.50 -4.92 14.11
CA TYR A 434 10.32 -3.84 14.64
C TYR A 434 9.49 -2.57 14.75
N ILE A 435 9.48 -1.96 15.94
CA ILE A 435 8.90 -0.63 16.16
C ILE A 435 10.00 0.40 15.93
N GLY A 436 9.85 1.22 14.90
CA GLY A 436 10.79 2.29 14.57
C GLY A 436 10.77 3.41 15.62
N LYS A 437 11.86 4.18 15.69
CA LYS A 437 11.97 5.38 16.54
C LYS A 437 10.97 6.47 16.17
N ASP A 438 10.40 6.40 14.97
CA ASP A 438 9.32 7.27 14.50
C ASP A 438 7.92 6.70 14.76
N GLY A 439 7.81 5.64 15.56
CA GLY A 439 6.55 5.00 15.93
C GLY A 439 5.98 4.08 14.85
N LEU A 440 6.60 4.02 13.66
CA LEU A 440 6.11 3.21 12.55
C LEU A 440 6.49 1.74 12.74
N ILE A 441 5.59 0.88 12.30
CA ILE A 441 5.72 -0.57 12.52
C ILE A 441 6.28 -1.21 11.25
N TRP A 442 7.40 -1.90 11.40
CA TRP A 442 8.08 -2.60 10.32
C TRP A 442 7.97 -4.10 10.53
N VAL A 443 7.40 -4.79 9.54
CA VAL A 443 7.10 -6.21 9.64
C VAL A 443 7.92 -6.99 8.62
N SER A 444 8.77 -7.87 9.13
CA SER A 444 9.62 -8.78 8.36
C SER A 444 8.82 -10.03 7.98
N SER A 445 8.93 -10.49 6.73
CA SER A 445 8.14 -11.61 6.23
C SER A 445 8.90 -12.47 5.23
N ALA A 446 8.28 -13.57 4.79
CA ALA A 446 8.75 -14.37 3.66
C ALA A 446 8.43 -13.75 2.27
N ASN A 447 7.73 -12.60 2.22
CA ASN A 447 7.27 -11.95 0.98
C ASN A 447 7.52 -10.42 0.98
N GLY A 448 8.66 -10.01 1.53
CA GLY A 448 9.14 -8.64 1.59
C GLY A 448 9.11 -8.05 2.99
N LEU A 449 9.41 -6.75 3.04
CA LEU A 449 9.30 -5.91 4.23
C LEU A 449 8.04 -5.06 4.12
N PHE A 450 7.28 -4.94 5.21
CA PHE A 450 6.07 -4.13 5.24
C PHE A 450 6.21 -3.00 6.24
N LYS A 451 5.84 -1.79 5.84
CA LYS A 451 5.74 -0.62 6.70
C LYS A 451 4.27 -0.30 6.93
N TYR A 452 3.85 -0.29 8.19
CA TYR A 452 2.49 0.02 8.59
C TYR A 452 2.41 1.44 9.16
N TYR A 453 1.43 2.20 8.68
CA TYR A 453 1.09 3.53 9.21
C TYR A 453 -0.08 3.45 10.19
N ASP A 454 -0.96 2.49 9.99
CA ASP A 454 -2.09 2.14 10.85
C ASP A 454 -2.62 0.74 10.46
N LEU A 455 -3.74 0.31 11.07
CA LEU A 455 -4.37 -0.99 10.83
C LEU A 455 -4.80 -1.23 9.36
N TYR A 456 -4.92 -0.19 8.55
CA TYR A 456 -5.49 -0.25 7.20
C TYR A 456 -4.50 0.17 6.11
N ARG A 457 -3.51 0.98 6.44
CA ARG A 457 -2.52 1.52 5.49
C ARG A 457 -1.15 0.90 5.72
N SER A 458 -0.64 0.25 4.67
CA SER A 458 0.72 -0.29 4.63
C SER A 458 1.39 -0.10 3.27
N THR A 459 2.72 -0.06 3.27
CA THR A 459 3.57 -0.12 2.07
C THR A 459 4.37 -1.41 2.09
N ALA A 460 4.44 -2.09 0.94
CA ALA A 460 5.20 -3.33 0.79
C ALA A 460 6.45 -3.08 -0.05
N TYR A 461 7.61 -3.44 0.48
CA TYR A 461 8.91 -3.38 -0.19
C TYR A 461 9.35 -4.80 -0.58
N ARG A 462 9.51 -5.02 -1.89
CA ARG A 462 9.93 -6.27 -2.53
C ARG A 462 10.99 -5.96 -3.60
N PRO A 463 11.81 -6.95 -4.02
CA PRO A 463 12.82 -6.71 -5.05
C PRO A 463 12.26 -6.16 -6.38
N LEU A 464 10.99 -6.44 -6.68
CA LEU A 464 10.35 -5.98 -7.92
C LEU A 464 9.93 -4.49 -7.88
N ASN A 465 9.67 -3.93 -6.70
CA ASN A 465 9.12 -2.57 -6.55
C ASN A 465 9.97 -1.65 -5.67
N SER A 466 11.07 -2.13 -5.12
CA SER A 466 11.99 -1.42 -4.23
C SER A 466 13.39 -2.01 -4.34
N GLY A 467 14.37 -1.42 -3.66
CA GLY A 467 15.76 -1.90 -3.68
C GLY A 467 16.10 -2.99 -2.67
N ILE A 468 15.13 -3.61 -1.98
CA ILE A 468 15.43 -4.70 -1.06
C ILE A 468 15.95 -5.95 -1.80
N LEU A 469 16.99 -6.61 -1.29
CA LEU A 469 17.66 -7.74 -1.95
C LEU A 469 16.82 -9.01 -2.07
N SER A 470 16.03 -9.33 -1.04
CA SER A 470 15.30 -10.60 -0.96
C SER A 470 13.89 -10.42 -0.43
N LEU A 471 13.00 -11.32 -0.85
CA LEU A 471 11.66 -11.44 -0.29
C LEU A 471 11.68 -11.98 1.16
N LYS A 472 12.69 -12.75 1.54
CA LYS A 472 12.78 -13.33 2.88
C LYS A 472 13.57 -12.41 3.79
N VAL A 473 12.84 -11.68 4.62
CA VAL A 473 13.38 -10.72 5.60
C VAL A 473 13.35 -11.37 6.97
N ASN A 474 14.50 -11.41 7.64
CA ASN A 474 14.66 -12.10 8.91
C ASN A 474 14.57 -11.15 10.11
N ALA A 475 15.20 -9.97 10.02
CA ALA A 475 15.23 -8.99 11.11
C ALA A 475 15.45 -7.57 10.57
N VAL A 476 15.11 -6.57 11.37
CA VAL A 476 15.32 -5.15 11.10
C VAL A 476 15.92 -4.48 12.33
N ALA A 477 16.85 -3.54 12.10
CA ALA A 477 17.38 -2.66 13.14
C ALA A 477 17.53 -1.23 12.59
N GLU A 478 17.48 -0.22 13.46
CA GLU A 478 17.57 1.19 13.09
C GLU A 478 18.81 1.86 13.67
N ASP A 479 19.54 2.60 12.83
CA ASP A 479 20.68 3.42 13.28
C ASP A 479 20.25 4.77 13.88
N SER A 480 21.19 5.54 14.45
CA SER A 480 20.90 6.83 15.09
C SER A 480 20.37 7.88 14.09
N PHE A 481 20.65 7.70 12.80
CA PHE A 481 20.20 8.58 11.72
C PHE A 481 18.81 8.19 11.18
N GLY A 482 18.19 7.15 11.74
CA GLY A 482 16.89 6.65 11.32
C GLY A 482 16.92 5.79 10.06
N ASN A 483 18.10 5.33 9.62
CA ASN A 483 18.16 4.36 8.53
C ASN A 483 17.90 2.95 9.07
N LEU A 484 17.21 2.13 8.27
CA LEU A 484 16.94 0.75 8.61
C LEU A 484 17.94 -0.17 7.94
N TRP A 485 18.48 -1.09 8.73
CA TRP A 485 19.32 -2.20 8.33
C TRP A 485 18.48 -3.47 8.37
N ILE A 486 18.42 -4.17 7.24
CA ILE A 486 17.42 -5.21 7.00
C ILE A 486 18.16 -6.50 6.64
N ALA A 487 18.13 -7.44 7.57
CA ALA A 487 18.72 -8.76 7.42
C ALA A 487 17.85 -9.62 6.50
N THR A 488 18.44 -10.20 5.47
CA THR A 488 17.71 -11.06 4.53
C THR A 488 18.46 -12.36 4.25
N THR A 489 17.78 -13.30 3.58
CA THR A 489 18.43 -14.55 3.14
C THR A 489 19.40 -14.38 1.97
N ASP A 490 19.48 -13.19 1.36
CA ASP A 490 20.38 -12.93 0.23
C ASP A 490 21.22 -11.64 0.40
N GLY A 491 21.55 -11.29 1.64
CA GLY A 491 22.41 -10.18 2.00
C GLY A 491 21.74 -9.24 3.00
N LEU A 492 22.34 -8.06 3.15
CA LEU A 492 21.86 -6.99 4.01
C LEU A 492 21.45 -5.81 3.13
N SER A 493 20.23 -5.31 3.30
CA SER A 493 19.78 -4.07 2.65
C SER A 493 19.75 -2.95 3.69
N LYS A 494 20.10 -1.74 3.26
CA LYS A 494 19.95 -0.52 4.04
C LYS A 494 18.93 0.38 3.36
N TYR A 495 17.81 0.61 4.03
CA TYR A 495 16.84 1.63 3.67
C TYR A 495 17.28 2.95 4.32
N LYS A 496 17.58 3.96 3.51
CA LYS A 496 17.92 5.29 4.00
C LYS A 496 16.66 6.11 4.12
N LYS A 497 16.41 6.61 5.33
CA LYS A 497 15.34 7.58 5.56
C LYS A 497 15.65 8.83 4.75
N TYR A 498 14.73 9.18 3.85
CA TYR A 498 14.85 10.40 3.08
C TYR A 498 14.62 11.57 4.05
N LEU A 499 15.69 12.29 4.38
CA LEU A 499 15.55 13.62 4.96
C LEU A 499 15.30 14.55 3.78
N ASP A 500 14.11 15.13 3.70
CA ASP A 500 13.88 16.35 2.91
C ASP A 500 14.88 17.39 3.46
N THR A 501 16.07 17.40 2.88
CA THR A 501 17.03 18.46 3.03
C THR A 501 16.96 19.18 1.70
N ASP A 502 16.18 20.27 1.72
CA ASP A 502 16.04 21.26 0.67
C ASP A 502 17.39 21.64 0.03
#